data_AF-A0A929AT32-F1
#
_entry.id   AF-A0A929AT32-F1
#
_cell.length_a   1.000
_cell.length_b   1.000
_cell.length_c   1.000
_cell.angle_alpha   90.00
_cell.angle_beta   90.00
_cell.angle_gamma   90.00
#
_symmetry.space_group_name_H-M   'P 1'
#
loop_
_entity.id
_entity.type
_entity.pdbx_description
1 polymer ?
#
loop_
_entity_poly.entity_id
_entity_poly.type
_entity_poly.pdbx_seq_one_letter_code
_entity_poly.pdbx_strand_id
1 'polypeptide(L)' 'MQGQEQNEAKFGFTAKAENWNGRLAMIGFIAAVITEYISGQGVLHFWGLM' A
#
# COMPACT_ATOMS: atom_id res chain seq x y z
N MET A 1 -20.98 -27.05 -7.87
CA MET A 1 -21.66 -26.09 -8.76
C MET A 1 -22.34 -25.05 -7.89
N GLN A 2 -21.95 -23.79 -8.07
CA GLN A 2 -22.48 -22.52 -7.53
C GLN A 2 -21.23 -21.64 -7.42
N GLY A 3 -20.81 -20.99 -8.50
CA GLY A 3 -21.63 -20.03 -9.21
C GLY A 3 -21.09 -18.68 -8.78
N GLN A 4 -20.36 -18.05 -9.69
CA GLN A 4 -19.62 -16.82 -9.47
C GLN A 4 -20.60 -15.70 -9.08
N GLU A 5 -20.85 -15.51 -7.79
CA GLU A 5 -21.58 -14.31 -7.35
C GLU A 5 -20.60 -13.16 -7.15
N GLN A 6 -20.39 -12.50 -8.29
CA GLN A 6 -20.26 -11.05 -8.38
C GLN A 6 -18.93 -10.52 -7.86
N ASN A 7 -17.91 -10.72 -8.71
CA ASN A 7 -16.90 -9.71 -9.01
C ASN A 7 -17.59 -8.44 -9.55
N GLU A 8 -18.51 -7.86 -8.78
CA GLU A 8 -18.91 -6.51 -9.00
C GLU A 8 -17.75 -5.71 -8.45
N ALA A 9 -16.89 -5.23 -9.34
CA ALA A 9 -16.00 -4.13 -9.07
C ALA A 9 -16.89 -2.91 -8.73
N LYS A 10 -17.53 -2.95 -7.56
CA LYS A 10 -18.21 -1.82 -6.95
C LYS A 10 -17.11 -0.85 -6.61
N PHE A 11 -16.82 0.03 -7.55
CA PHE A 11 -16.04 1.24 -7.30
C PHE A 11 -16.75 2.00 -6.16
N GLY A 12 -16.24 1.82 -4.93
CA GLY A 12 -16.83 2.35 -3.69
C GLY A 12 -16.08 1.85 -2.45
N PHE A 13 -16.28 2.53 -1.32
CA PHE A 13 -15.73 2.18 0.01
C PHE A 13 -16.31 0.85 0.51
N THR A 14 -15.82 -0.27 -0.02
CA THR A 14 -16.19 -1.62 0.40
C THR A 14 -15.13 -2.15 1.36
N ALA A 15 -15.54 -2.91 2.39
CA ALA A 15 -14.64 -3.47 3.40
C ALA A 15 -13.46 -4.27 2.81
N LYS A 16 -13.66 -4.93 1.66
CA LYS A 16 -12.56 -5.58 0.92
C LYS A 16 -11.53 -4.58 0.40
N ALA A 17 -11.96 -3.46 -0.18
CA ALA A 17 -11.07 -2.43 -0.71
C ALA A 17 -10.29 -1.72 0.41
N GLU A 18 -10.93 -1.47 1.57
CA GLU A 18 -10.25 -0.92 2.75
C GLU A 18 -9.18 -1.85 3.29
N ASN A 19 -9.47 -3.16 3.40
CA ASN A 19 -8.49 -4.14 3.83
C ASN A 19 -7.32 -4.27 2.83
N TRP A 20 -7.61 -4.22 1.53
CA TRP A 20 -6.58 -4.20 0.50
C TRP A 20 -5.72 -2.93 0.57
N ASN A 21 -6.31 -1.75 0.72
CA ASN A 21 -5.57 -0.49 0.85
C ASN A 21 -4.72 -0.47 2.13
N GLY A 22 -5.25 -0.94 3.26
CA GLY A 22 -4.50 -1.06 4.51
C GLY A 22 -3.28 -1.96 4.40
N ARG A 23 -3.38 -3.10 3.70
CA ARG A 23 -2.23 -3.99 3.45
C ARG A 23 -1.19 -3.35 2.54
N LEU A 24 -1.63 -2.66 1.48
CA LEU A 24 -0.73 -1.92 0.59
C LEU A 24 0.00 -0.80 1.34
N ALA A 25 -0.70 -0.09 2.24
CA ALA A 25 -0.11 0.94 3.07
C ALA A 25 0.94 0.38 4.04
N MET A 26 0.67 -0.76 4.70
CA MET A 26 1.66 -1.41 5.57
C MET A 26 2.91 -1.84 4.81
N ILE A 27 2.75 -2.40 3.60
CA ILE A 27 3.88 -2.78 2.74
C ILE A 27 4.66 -1.54 2.29
N GLY A 28 3.98 -0.48 1.87
CA GLY A 28 4.61 0.77 1.47
C GLY A 28 5.40 1.43 2.59
N PHE A 29 4.88 1.38 3.82
CA PHE A 29 5.58 1.89 5.01
C PHE A 29 6.84 1.09 5.30
N ILE A 30 6.76 -0.24 5.30
CA ILE A 30 7.93 -1.10 5.51
C ILE A 30 8.97 -0.90 4.40
N ALA A 31 8.54 -0.81 3.15
CA ALA A 31 9.42 -0.55 2.02
C ALA A 31 10.12 0.82 2.14
N ALA A 32 9.41 1.85 2.60
CA ALA A 32 9.99 3.16 2.88
C ALA A 32 11.08 3.05 3.97
N VAL A 33 10.78 2.44 5.11
CA VAL A 33 11.74 2.26 6.21
C VAL A 33 12.98 1.46 5.77
N ILE A 34 12.80 0.39 4.98
CA ILE A 34 13.92 -0.40 4.44
C ILE A 34 14.75 0.44 3.47
N THR A 35 14.10 1.23 2.62
CA THR A 35 14.78 2.11 1.67
C THR A 35 15.61 3.16 2.40
N GLU A 36 15.09 3.74 3.48
CA GLU A 36 15.83 4.66 4.35
C GLU A 36 17.04 3.99 5.00
N TYR A 37 16.86 2.76 5.50
CA TYR A 37 17.93 1.99 6.15
C TYR A 37 19.07 1.65 5.18
N ILE A 38 18.73 1.23 3.95
CA ILE A 38 19.72 0.86 2.92
C ILE A 38 20.40 2.10 2.35
N SER A 39 19.65 3.18 2.09
CA SER A 39 20.18 4.39 1.49
C SER A 39 21.01 5.23 2.46
N GLY A 40 20.89 5.00 3.78
CA GLY A 40 21.59 5.77 4.83
C GLY A 40 21.20 7.25 4.88
N GLN A 41 20.23 7.63 4.08
CA GLN A 41 19.76 8.97 3.82
C GLN A 41 18.23 8.87 3.81
N GLY A 42 17.58 9.43 4.83
CA GLY A 42 16.14 9.31 5.02
C GLY A 42 15.35 9.78 3.80
N VAL A 43 14.06 9.48 3.71
CA VAL A 43 13.20 9.85 2.56
C VAL A 43 13.32 11.35 2.23
N LEU A 44 13.59 12.18 3.25
CA LEU A 44 13.89 13.61 3.13
C LEU A 44 15.08 13.96 2.24
N HIS A 45 16.14 13.16 2.22
CA HIS A 45 17.29 13.39 1.33
C HIS A 45 17.05 12.86 -0.09
N PHE A 46 16.32 11.74 -0.26
CA PHE A 46 15.89 11.31 -1.58
C PHE A 46 15.00 12.37 -2.26
N TRP A 47 14.25 13.14 -1.47
CA TRP A 47 13.47 14.30 -1.91
C TRP A 47 14.26 15.62 -1.99
N GLY A 48 15.57 15.62 -1.70
CA GLY A 48 16.45 16.79 -1.82
C GLY A 48 16.18 17.91 -0.81
N LEU A 49 15.57 17.60 0.34
CA LEU A 49 15.20 18.58 1.38
C LEU A 49 16.32 18.84 2.41
N MET A 50 17.41 18.09 2.35
CA MET A 50 18.73 18.37 2.94
C MET A 50 19.81 17.88 1.98
#